data_AF-A0A2N1N5T3-F1
#
_entry.id   AF-A0A2N1N5T3-F1
#
_cell.length_a   1.000
_cell.length_b   1.000
_cell.length_c   1.000
_cell.angle_alpha   90.00
_cell.angle_beta   90.00
_cell.angle_gamma   90.00
#
_symmetry.space_group_name_H-M   'P 1'
#
loop_
_entity.id
_entity.type
_entity.pdbx_description
1 polymer ?
#
loop_
_entity_poly.entity_id
_entity_poly.type
_entity_poly.pdbx_seq_one_letter_code
_entity_poly.pdbx_strand_id
1 'polypeptide(L)'
;MIWKYQNQNIEINKDNQDDRVELGVFGPRLDSESILGEKIVFGEDDQPEPTMVTEYPRTLSSDSFFNSSIYPSQSFHPYFSTSIKYSVIEDKCKDYILYVLPNSFFVDVYQLKDKFSDEQIKVWGETDLEIPFGVASLKWGSLILIAKQSSEDLCEFSLPLHMRYQPAISGNTQSHVFARAPWPFVIRVCESIKNEPREPLFAPTPLPLSLLFPSTTEIKYLLPKQEFLRSTSWPREVVKVPIGQLSHLKFVEWWTIIVALAGCAWVIWIALKKVSQWRYKGDNDKID
;
A
#
# COMPACT_ATOMS: atom_id res chain seq x y z
N MET A 1 -31.90 -3.11 7.36
CA MET A 1 -31.70 -3.62 5.99
C MET A 1 -32.55 -4.89 5.88
N ILE A 2 -33.64 -4.86 5.12
CA ILE A 2 -34.53 -6.03 4.97
C ILE A 2 -33.94 -6.88 3.85
N TRP A 3 -33.29 -7.99 4.21
CA TRP A 3 -32.83 -8.97 3.24
C TRP A 3 -34.07 -9.56 2.56
N LYS A 4 -34.17 -9.43 1.23
CA LYS A 4 -35.21 -10.10 0.45
C LYS A 4 -34.76 -11.54 0.25
N TYR A 5 -35.49 -12.48 0.83
CA TYR A 5 -35.29 -13.90 0.56
C TYR A 5 -35.45 -14.15 -0.94
N GLN A 6 -34.42 -14.74 -1.54
CA GLN A 6 -34.46 -15.24 -2.91
C GLN A 6 -34.15 -16.72 -2.86
N ASN A 7 -34.96 -17.51 -3.56
CA ASN A 7 -34.61 -18.90 -3.81
C ASN A 7 -33.46 -18.92 -4.81
N GLN A 8 -32.40 -19.63 -4.46
CA GLN A 8 -31.23 -19.79 -5.31
C GLN A 8 -31.06 -21.28 -5.60
N ASN A 9 -31.09 -21.65 -6.87
CA ASN A 9 -30.80 -23.02 -7.27
C ASN A 9 -29.28 -23.20 -7.26
N ILE A 10 -28.80 -24.21 -6.53
CA ILE A 10 -27.39 -24.58 -6.45
C ILE A 10 -27.26 -25.93 -7.15
N GLU A 11 -26.45 -25.97 -8.21
CA GLU A 11 -26.13 -27.20 -8.92
C GLU A 11 -24.69 -27.57 -8.58
N ILE A 12 -24.47 -28.80 -8.10
CA ILE A 12 -23.15 -29.28 -7.70
C ILE A 12 -22.76 -30.42 -8.62
N ASN A 13 -21.75 -30.20 -9.46
CA ASN A 13 -21.15 -31.23 -10.28
C ASN A 13 -19.92 -31.79 -9.58
N LYS A 14 -19.88 -33.11 -9.42
CA LYS A 14 -18.68 -33.83 -8.97
C LYS A 14 -17.78 -34.08 -10.17
N ASP A 15 -16.52 -33.63 -10.09
CA ASP A 15 -15.51 -33.95 -11.11
C ASP A 15 -15.06 -35.42 -10.99
N ASN A 16 -15.01 -35.96 -9.77
CA ASN A 16 -14.73 -37.37 -9.51
C ASN A 16 -15.84 -38.01 -8.65
N GLN A 17 -16.22 -39.26 -8.94
CA GLN A 17 -17.30 -39.95 -8.22
C GLN A 17 -16.96 -40.22 -6.75
N ASP A 18 -15.67 -40.34 -6.45
CA ASP A 18 -15.17 -40.58 -5.09
C ASP A 18 -15.09 -39.30 -4.24
N ASP A 19 -15.36 -38.12 -4.81
CA ASP A 19 -15.27 -36.87 -4.08
C ASP A 19 -16.45 -36.74 -3.08
N ARG A 20 -16.10 -36.52 -1.81
CA ARG A 20 -17.06 -36.19 -0.76
C ARG A 20 -17.46 -34.72 -0.88
N VAL A 21 -18.77 -34.47 -0.99
CA VAL A 21 -19.33 -33.12 -1.11
C VAL A 21 -20.22 -32.85 0.09
N GLU A 22 -19.95 -31.73 0.77
CA GLU A 22 -20.74 -31.26 1.91
C GLU A 22 -21.37 -29.91 1.58
N LEU A 23 -22.66 -29.76 1.89
CA LEU A 23 -23.37 -28.47 1.81
C LEU A 23 -23.80 -28.06 3.21
N GLY A 24 -23.31 -26.92 3.67
CA GLY A 24 -23.71 -26.30 4.92
C GLY A 24 -24.48 -25.01 4.67
N VAL A 25 -25.67 -24.89 5.25
CA VAL A 25 -26.47 -23.65 5.25
C VAL A 25 -26.46 -23.09 6.66
N PHE A 26 -25.76 -21.97 6.84
CA PHE A 26 -25.53 -21.37 8.15
C PHE A 26 -26.15 -19.98 8.25
N GLY A 27 -26.78 -19.68 9.39
CA GLY A 27 -27.43 -18.41 9.67
C GLY A 27 -26.93 -17.77 10.98
N PRO A 28 -26.81 -16.43 11.02
CA PRO A 28 -26.39 -15.75 12.24
C PRO A 28 -27.45 -15.93 13.33
N ARG A 29 -27.00 -16.22 14.56
CA ARG A 29 -27.87 -16.21 15.73
C ARG A 29 -27.82 -14.81 16.34
N LEU A 30 -29.00 -14.18 16.48
CA LEU A 30 -29.13 -12.76 16.82
C LEU A 30 -28.42 -12.35 18.13
N ASP A 31 -28.15 -13.31 19.03
CA ASP A 31 -27.61 -13.06 20.37
C ASP A 31 -26.32 -13.86 20.68
N SER A 32 -25.64 -14.43 19.68
CA SER A 32 -24.40 -15.19 19.92
C SER A 32 -23.39 -15.12 18.77
N GLU A 33 -22.11 -15.24 19.11
CA GLU A 33 -21.00 -15.37 18.17
C GLU A 33 -20.97 -16.74 17.44
N SER A 34 -21.93 -17.63 17.73
CA SER A 34 -22.10 -18.86 16.99
C SER A 34 -23.07 -18.71 15.82
N ILE A 35 -22.70 -19.36 14.72
CA ILE A 35 -23.51 -19.53 13.53
C ILE A 35 -24.12 -20.93 13.63
N LEU A 36 -25.45 -21.01 13.61
CA LEU A 36 -26.16 -22.28 13.60
C LEU A 36 -26.58 -22.58 12.17
N GLY A 37 -26.42 -23.83 11.77
CA GLY A 37 -26.84 -24.26 10.46
C GLY A 37 -27.17 -25.73 10.40
N GLU A 38 -27.47 -26.17 9.21
CA GLU A 38 -27.65 -27.57 8.87
C GLU A 38 -26.61 -27.94 7.82
N LYS A 39 -26.03 -29.13 7.96
CA LYS A 39 -25.04 -29.69 7.04
C LYS A 39 -25.62 -30.96 6.45
N ILE A 40 -25.44 -31.18 5.15
CA ILE A 40 -25.76 -32.44 4.48
C ILE A 40 -24.55 -32.93 3.71
N VAL A 41 -24.23 -34.23 3.82
CA VAL A 41 -23.16 -34.88 3.05
C VAL A 41 -23.80 -35.69 1.93
N PHE A 42 -23.53 -35.30 0.68
CA PHE A 42 -24.17 -35.93 -0.47
C PHE A 42 -23.69 -37.37 -0.68
N GLY A 43 -24.63 -38.32 -0.58
CA GLY A 43 -24.39 -39.75 -0.75
C GLY A 43 -24.21 -40.53 0.56
N GLU A 44 -24.09 -39.83 1.69
CA GLU A 44 -24.05 -40.42 3.04
C GLU A 44 -25.34 -40.11 3.82
N ASP A 45 -25.81 -38.85 3.75
CA ASP A 45 -26.95 -38.38 4.54
C ASP A 45 -28.18 -38.09 3.67
N ASP A 46 -29.33 -38.65 4.05
CA ASP A 46 -30.62 -38.36 3.43
C ASP A 46 -31.34 -37.15 4.08
N GLN A 47 -30.84 -36.67 5.23
CA GLN A 47 -31.43 -35.57 5.99
C GLN A 47 -30.35 -34.59 6.47
N PRO A 48 -30.66 -33.28 6.57
CA PRO A 48 -29.70 -32.31 7.10
C PRO A 48 -29.41 -32.55 8.58
N GLU A 49 -28.13 -32.58 8.95
CA GLU A 49 -27.67 -32.66 10.33
C GLU A 49 -27.46 -31.26 10.95
N PRO A 50 -28.07 -30.96 12.11
CA PRO A 50 -27.87 -29.68 12.77
C PRO A 50 -26.42 -29.53 13.24
N THR A 51 -25.72 -28.54 12.72
CA THR A 51 -24.31 -28.27 13.01
C THR A 51 -24.16 -26.87 13.58
N MET A 52 -23.53 -26.76 14.75
CA MET A 52 -23.18 -25.48 15.35
C MET A 52 -21.71 -25.17 15.09
N VAL A 53 -21.47 -23.99 14.52
CA VAL A 53 -20.15 -23.50 14.21
C VAL A 53 -19.92 -22.19 14.95
N THR A 54 -18.81 -22.06 15.66
CA THR A 54 -18.46 -20.78 16.32
C THR A 54 -17.49 -20.04 15.43
N GLU A 55 -17.88 -18.84 15.00
CA GLU A 55 -17.03 -17.97 14.17
C GLU A 55 -16.90 -16.62 14.85
N TYR A 56 -15.65 -16.21 15.07
CA TYR A 56 -15.38 -14.94 15.70
C TYR A 56 -15.34 -13.82 14.65
N PRO A 57 -15.98 -12.66 14.92
CA PRO A 57 -15.92 -11.55 14.00
C PRO A 57 -14.47 -11.09 13.82
N ARG A 58 -14.01 -11.07 12.56
CA ARG A 58 -12.68 -10.58 12.20
C ARG A 58 -12.61 -9.07 12.13
N THR A 59 -13.65 -8.35 12.50
CA THR A 59 -13.66 -6.88 12.52
C THR A 59 -13.84 -6.40 13.96
N LEU A 60 -13.20 -5.28 14.30
CA LEU A 60 -13.48 -4.59 15.57
C LEU A 60 -14.91 -4.02 15.59
N SER A 61 -15.37 -3.62 16.78
CA SER A 61 -16.65 -2.93 16.98
C SER A 61 -16.84 -1.77 15.98
N SER A 62 -18.06 -1.57 15.51
CA SER A 62 -18.45 -0.48 14.60
C SER A 62 -18.15 0.92 15.15
N ASP A 63 -18.00 1.06 16.47
CA ASP A 63 -17.67 2.33 17.12
C ASP A 63 -16.18 2.69 16.96
N SER A 64 -15.34 1.71 16.58
CA SER A 64 -13.94 1.92 16.25
C SER A 64 -13.80 2.03 14.73
N PHE A 65 -13.12 3.07 14.26
CA PHE A 65 -12.93 3.31 12.83
C PHE A 65 -11.64 4.07 12.55
N PHE A 66 -11.22 4.08 11.29
CA PHE A 66 -10.13 4.92 10.84
C PHE A 66 -10.49 5.73 9.59
N ASN A 67 -9.68 6.76 9.33
CA ASN A 67 -9.73 7.58 8.14
C ASN A 67 -8.31 7.81 7.65
N SER A 68 -8.10 7.78 6.33
CA SER A 68 -6.79 8.04 5.75
C SER A 68 -6.87 9.04 4.61
N SER A 69 -5.79 9.78 4.37
CA SER A 69 -5.72 10.77 3.30
C SER A 69 -4.27 11.00 2.87
N ILE A 70 -4.07 11.37 1.59
CA ILE A 70 -2.75 11.81 1.12
C ILE A 70 -2.73 13.32 0.92
N TYR A 71 -1.77 13.99 1.55
CA TYR A 71 -1.61 15.45 1.45
C TYR A 71 -0.13 15.85 1.35
N PRO A 72 0.23 16.84 0.53
CA PRO A 72 -0.61 17.52 -0.46
C PRO A 72 -0.96 16.62 -1.66
N SER A 73 -2.11 16.87 -2.29
CA SER A 73 -2.62 16.07 -3.43
C SER A 73 -1.84 16.30 -4.73
N GLN A 74 -0.91 17.26 -4.76
CA GLN A 74 0.00 17.52 -5.87
C GLN A 74 1.42 17.77 -5.35
N SER A 75 2.22 16.71 -5.25
CA SER A 75 3.61 16.79 -4.79
C SER A 75 4.37 15.52 -5.16
N PHE A 76 5.69 15.61 -5.25
CA PHE A 76 6.60 14.45 -5.27
C PHE A 76 6.89 13.89 -3.87
N HIS A 77 6.57 14.66 -2.82
CA HIS A 77 6.83 14.32 -1.42
C HIS A 77 5.53 14.44 -0.60
N PRO A 78 4.47 13.66 -0.88
CA PRO A 78 3.26 13.72 -0.09
C PRO A 78 3.38 12.91 1.21
N TYR A 79 2.48 13.16 2.16
CA TYR A 79 2.33 12.38 3.38
C TYR A 79 1.04 11.57 3.34
N PHE A 80 1.11 10.30 3.71
CA PHE A 80 -0.07 9.46 3.93
C PHE A 80 -0.46 9.51 5.40
N SER A 81 -1.46 10.33 5.71
CA SER A 81 -1.99 10.47 7.07
C SER A 81 -3.11 9.46 7.32
N THR A 82 -3.07 8.80 8.48
CA THR A 82 -4.06 7.84 8.94
C THR A 82 -4.43 8.18 10.38
N SER A 83 -5.70 8.53 10.60
CA SER A 83 -6.27 8.82 11.91
C SER A 83 -7.16 7.66 12.34
N ILE A 84 -6.88 7.12 13.52
CA ILE A 84 -7.55 5.95 14.08
C ILE A 84 -8.26 6.36 15.35
N LYS A 85 -9.53 5.94 15.48
CA LYS A 85 -10.33 6.11 16.68
C LYS A 85 -10.75 4.73 17.22
N TYR A 86 -10.41 4.47 18.47
CA TYR A 86 -10.83 3.26 19.19
C TYR A 86 -11.97 3.56 20.15
N SER A 87 -12.88 2.59 20.31
CA SER A 87 -13.90 2.60 21.35
C SER A 87 -13.52 1.78 22.57
N VAL A 88 -12.68 0.75 22.40
CA VAL A 88 -12.15 -0.11 23.46
C VAL A 88 -10.70 -0.45 23.14
N ILE A 89 -9.82 -0.17 24.09
CA ILE A 89 -8.41 -0.54 24.05
C ILE A 89 -8.25 -1.78 24.92
N GLU A 90 -7.83 -2.89 24.33
CA GLU A 90 -7.49 -4.11 25.07
C GLU A 90 -5.97 -4.15 25.29
N ASP A 91 -5.53 -4.23 26.55
CA ASP A 91 -4.10 -4.11 26.92
C ASP A 91 -3.21 -5.26 26.42
N LYS A 92 -3.79 -6.38 25.94
CA LYS A 92 -3.04 -7.58 25.53
C LYS A 92 -2.78 -7.69 24.03
N CYS A 93 -3.29 -6.74 23.23
CA CYS A 93 -3.17 -6.80 21.77
C CYS A 93 -2.25 -5.70 21.25
N LYS A 94 -1.63 -5.95 20.09
CA LYS A 94 -0.80 -4.98 19.38
C LYS A 94 -1.49 -4.52 18.11
N ASP A 95 -1.46 -3.22 17.88
CA ASP A 95 -2.04 -2.63 16.68
C ASP A 95 -0.98 -2.44 15.62
N TYR A 96 -1.33 -2.74 14.37
CA TYR A 96 -0.47 -2.56 13.22
C TYR A 96 -1.20 -1.82 12.11
N ILE A 97 -0.44 -1.01 11.39
CA ILE A 97 -0.88 -0.36 10.15
C ILE A 97 -0.06 -0.95 9.01
N LEU A 98 -0.73 -1.56 8.05
CA LEU A 98 -0.13 -2.17 6.87
C LEU A 98 -0.43 -1.33 5.63
N TYR A 99 0.60 -0.70 5.07
CA TYR A 99 0.54 -0.01 3.79
C TYR A 99 0.99 -0.95 2.68
N VAL A 100 0.17 -1.07 1.64
CA VAL A 100 0.50 -1.76 0.39
C VAL A 100 0.58 -0.70 -0.70
N LEU A 101 1.80 -0.24 -0.97
CA LEU A 101 2.05 0.88 -1.88
C LEU A 101 2.38 0.35 -3.28
N PRO A 102 1.73 0.87 -4.34
CA PRO A 102 2.11 0.54 -5.70
C PRO A 102 3.43 1.23 -6.07
N ASN A 103 4.09 0.74 -7.11
CA ASN A 103 5.41 1.23 -7.56
C ASN A 103 5.48 2.75 -7.85
N SER A 104 4.36 3.44 -8.03
CA SER A 104 4.36 4.91 -8.16
C SER A 104 4.80 5.63 -6.87
N PHE A 105 4.70 4.96 -5.72
CA PHE A 105 5.05 5.47 -4.40
C PHE A 105 6.17 4.61 -3.79
N PHE A 106 7.09 5.26 -3.10
CA PHE A 106 8.10 4.59 -2.28
C PHE A 106 8.33 5.38 -1.00
N VAL A 107 8.98 4.74 -0.04
CA VAL A 107 9.35 5.35 1.24
C VAL A 107 10.86 5.43 1.32
N ASP A 108 11.39 6.51 1.91
CA ASP A 108 12.80 6.61 2.24
C ASP A 108 13.05 5.91 3.58
N VAL A 109 13.77 4.79 3.55
CA VAL A 109 14.07 3.98 4.73
C VAL A 109 14.90 4.75 5.76
N TYR A 110 15.77 5.66 5.32
CA TYR A 110 16.59 6.46 6.25
C TYR A 110 15.73 7.49 6.97
N GLN A 111 14.85 8.18 6.24
CA GLN A 111 13.88 9.11 6.85
C GLN A 111 12.95 8.41 7.85
N LEU A 112 12.58 7.16 7.57
CA LEU A 112 11.76 6.37 8.48
C LEU A 112 12.51 5.98 9.76
N LYS A 113 13.79 5.63 9.67
CA LYS A 113 14.64 5.30 10.84
C LYS A 113 14.88 6.48 11.76
N ASP A 114 14.90 7.70 11.22
CA ASP A 114 15.00 8.91 12.05
C ASP A 114 13.73 9.17 12.86
N LYS A 115 12.58 8.66 12.40
CA LYS A 115 11.26 8.92 13.01
C LYS A 115 10.73 7.75 13.84
N PHE A 116 11.11 6.52 13.51
CA PHE A 116 10.59 5.30 14.12
C PHE A 116 11.72 4.36 14.53
N SER A 117 11.53 3.66 15.64
CA SER A 117 12.46 2.61 16.06
C SER A 117 12.41 1.42 15.10
N ASP A 118 13.53 0.71 14.93
CA ASP A 118 13.62 -0.48 14.05
C ASP A 118 12.61 -1.59 14.44
N GLU A 119 12.20 -1.67 15.70
CA GLU A 119 11.17 -2.61 16.16
C GLU A 119 9.74 -2.21 15.75
N GLN A 120 9.52 -0.92 15.48
CA GLN A 120 8.21 -0.37 15.17
C GLN A 120 7.91 -0.40 13.68
N ILE A 121 8.91 -0.37 12.80
CA ILE A 121 8.70 -0.29 11.36
C ILE A 121 9.43 -1.40 10.61
N LYS A 122 8.72 -2.04 9.69
CA LYS A 122 9.29 -3.01 8.77
C LYS A 122 8.89 -2.64 7.35
N VAL A 123 9.88 -2.58 6.48
CA VAL A 123 9.72 -2.21 5.07
C VAL A 123 10.20 -3.37 4.21
N TRP A 124 9.40 -3.77 3.24
CA TRP A 124 9.73 -4.79 2.24
C TRP A 124 9.42 -4.28 0.83
N GLY A 125 10.07 -4.88 -0.17
CA GLY A 125 9.89 -4.52 -1.56
C GLY A 125 10.81 -3.38 -1.99
N GLU A 126 10.33 -2.57 -2.93
CA GLU A 126 11.17 -1.60 -3.63
C GLU A 126 11.34 -0.29 -2.85
N THR A 127 12.59 0.03 -2.49
CA THR A 127 12.96 1.22 -1.74
C THR A 127 14.06 2.05 -2.41
N ASP A 128 14.56 1.64 -3.58
CA ASP A 128 15.60 2.39 -4.28
C ASP A 128 15.04 3.74 -4.75
N LEU A 129 15.72 4.81 -4.35
CA LEU A 129 15.32 6.19 -4.61
C LEU A 129 15.59 6.60 -6.08
N GLU A 130 16.45 5.86 -6.80
CA GLU A 130 16.98 6.27 -8.11
C GLU A 130 16.31 5.56 -9.30
N ILE A 131 15.56 4.48 -9.07
CA ILE A 131 14.96 3.69 -10.15
C ILE A 131 13.70 4.39 -10.72
N PRO A 132 13.60 4.65 -12.03
CA PRO A 132 12.40 5.23 -12.64
C PRO A 132 11.22 4.24 -12.68
N PHE A 133 9.99 4.77 -12.74
CA PHE A 133 8.80 3.94 -12.84
C PHE A 133 8.82 3.11 -14.14
N GLY A 134 8.69 1.79 -14.01
CA GLY A 134 8.65 0.84 -15.13
C GLY A 134 9.96 0.12 -15.45
N VAL A 135 11.10 0.54 -14.88
CA VAL A 135 12.39 -0.15 -15.01
C VAL A 135 12.69 -1.06 -13.82
N ALA A 136 12.05 -0.83 -12.66
CA ALA A 136 12.17 -1.69 -11.50
C ALA A 136 11.82 -3.15 -11.86
N SER A 137 12.76 -4.06 -11.63
CA SER A 137 12.68 -5.50 -11.93
C SER A 137 11.60 -6.22 -11.10
N LEU A 138 10.94 -5.53 -10.18
CA LEU A 138 9.86 -6.03 -9.34
C LEU A 138 8.64 -5.09 -9.46
N LYS A 139 7.66 -5.50 -10.26
CA LYS A 139 6.44 -4.74 -10.63
C LYS A 139 5.47 -4.45 -9.46
N TRP A 140 5.74 -4.96 -8.26
CA TRP A 140 4.72 -5.10 -7.19
C TRP A 140 4.69 -3.97 -6.14
N GLY A 141 5.70 -3.10 -6.09
CA GLY A 141 5.72 -1.92 -5.20
C GLY A 141 6.44 -2.16 -3.87
N SER A 142 5.91 -1.60 -2.79
CA SER A 142 6.47 -1.72 -1.43
C SER A 142 5.39 -2.03 -0.40
N LEU A 143 5.82 -2.69 0.68
CA LEU A 143 4.98 -3.06 1.80
C LEU A 143 5.58 -2.51 3.09
N ILE A 144 4.79 -1.79 3.86
CA ILE A 144 5.24 -1.15 5.10
C ILE A 144 4.31 -1.59 6.22
N LEU A 145 4.87 -2.26 7.22
CA LEU A 145 4.17 -2.62 8.46
C LEU A 145 4.67 -1.75 9.58
N ILE A 146 3.74 -1.14 10.30
CA ILE A 146 4.04 -0.20 11.39
C ILE A 146 3.32 -0.68 12.63
N ALA A 147 4.07 -1.03 13.66
CA ALA A 147 3.58 -1.39 14.98
C ALA A 147 3.30 -0.13 15.80
N LYS A 148 2.09 -0.02 16.31
CA LYS A 148 1.69 1.03 17.24
C LYS A 148 1.94 0.56 18.68
N GLN A 149 2.44 1.48 19.51
CA GLN A 149 2.63 1.25 20.95
C GLN A 149 1.71 2.12 21.85
N SER A 150 0.90 3.02 21.28
CA SER A 150 0.18 4.03 22.09
C SER A 150 -1.17 3.54 22.65
N SER A 151 -1.36 3.78 23.96
CA SER A 151 -2.56 3.52 24.75
C SER A 151 -3.67 4.58 24.60
N GLU A 152 -3.59 5.44 23.58
CA GLU A 152 -4.54 6.55 23.37
C GLU A 152 -5.69 6.18 22.41
N ASP A 153 -6.88 6.69 22.73
CA ASP A 153 -8.14 6.49 22.00
C ASP A 153 -8.14 7.08 20.59
N LEU A 154 -7.39 8.17 20.40
CA LEU A 154 -7.20 8.84 19.11
C LEU A 154 -5.72 8.80 18.75
N CYS A 155 -5.42 8.34 17.54
CA CYS A 155 -4.04 8.18 17.10
C CYS A 155 -3.90 8.60 15.66
N GLU A 156 -2.96 9.51 15.43
CA GLU A 156 -2.63 9.99 14.09
C GLU A 156 -1.25 9.50 13.70
N PHE A 157 -1.18 8.90 12.52
CA PHE A 157 0.04 8.43 11.91
C PHE A 157 0.26 9.13 10.58
N SER A 158 1.49 9.55 10.29
CA SER A 158 1.83 10.16 9.00
C SER A 158 3.07 9.50 8.42
N LEU A 159 2.87 8.77 7.31
CA LEU A 159 3.92 8.12 6.53
C LEU A 159 4.44 9.09 5.47
N PRO A 160 5.72 9.51 5.51
CA PRO A 160 6.28 10.27 4.40
C PRO A 160 6.40 9.36 3.17
N LEU A 161 5.91 9.85 2.04
CA LEU A 161 5.97 9.16 0.75
C LEU A 161 6.77 9.98 -0.24
N HIS A 162 7.38 9.28 -1.19
CA HIS A 162 8.02 9.85 -2.36
C HIS A 162 7.38 9.27 -3.61
N MET A 163 7.23 10.10 -4.65
CA MET A 163 6.67 9.71 -5.94
C MET A 163 7.78 9.38 -6.92
N ARG A 164 7.67 8.24 -7.61
CA ARG A 164 8.56 7.94 -8.76
C ARG A 164 8.20 8.81 -9.95
N TYR A 165 9.21 9.19 -10.74
CA TYR A 165 8.99 9.80 -12.05
C TYR A 165 8.11 8.90 -12.90
N GLN A 166 6.97 9.45 -13.32
CA GLN A 166 6.02 8.75 -14.15
C GLN A 166 6.39 8.94 -15.63
N PRO A 167 6.19 7.92 -16.48
CA PRO A 167 6.54 8.01 -17.88
C PRO A 167 5.70 9.06 -18.58
N ALA A 168 6.31 9.75 -19.53
CA ALA A 168 5.58 10.66 -20.41
C ALA A 168 4.61 9.87 -21.29
N ILE A 169 3.41 10.41 -21.51
CA ILE A 169 2.38 9.76 -22.31
C ILE A 169 2.51 10.24 -23.77
N SER A 170 2.80 9.32 -24.69
CA SER A 170 2.85 9.62 -26.11
C SER A 170 1.49 10.04 -26.65
N GLY A 171 1.46 11.07 -27.50
CA GLY A 171 0.23 11.56 -28.14
C GLY A 171 -0.69 12.41 -27.25
N ASN A 172 -0.27 12.74 -26.03
CA ASN A 172 -1.06 13.53 -25.09
C ASN A 172 -0.31 14.81 -24.66
N THR A 173 -1.04 15.92 -24.52
CA THR A 173 -0.52 17.20 -24.00
C THR A 173 -0.64 17.30 -22.47
N GLN A 174 -1.12 16.25 -21.80
CA GLN A 174 -1.20 16.20 -20.34
C GLN A 174 0.17 16.45 -19.69
N SER A 175 0.19 17.42 -18.79
CA SER A 175 1.35 17.74 -17.96
C SER A 175 1.38 16.96 -16.65
N HIS A 176 0.34 16.17 -16.35
CA HIS A 176 0.19 15.47 -15.08
C HIS A 176 -0.49 14.11 -15.27
N VAL A 177 -0.18 13.20 -14.36
CA VAL A 177 -0.83 11.89 -14.21
C VAL A 177 -1.32 11.69 -12.79
N PHE A 178 -2.30 10.81 -12.63
CA PHE A 178 -2.87 10.46 -11.33
C PHE A 178 -2.34 9.12 -10.85
N ALA A 179 -1.46 9.15 -9.86
CA ALA A 179 -1.05 7.97 -9.12
C ALA A 179 -2.09 7.68 -8.04
N ARG A 180 -2.37 6.39 -7.80
CA ARG A 180 -3.39 5.96 -6.82
C ARG A 180 -2.77 5.02 -5.80
N ALA A 181 -3.08 5.20 -4.53
CA ALA A 181 -2.67 4.29 -3.46
C ALA A 181 -3.91 3.86 -2.65
N PRO A 182 -4.07 2.57 -2.32
CA PRO A 182 -5.13 2.12 -1.43
C PRO A 182 -4.93 2.67 -0.02
N TRP A 183 -6.03 2.84 0.72
CA TRP A 183 -5.96 3.06 2.15
C TRP A 183 -5.26 1.89 2.85
N PRO A 184 -4.53 2.13 3.95
CA PRO A 184 -3.87 1.07 4.68
C PRO A 184 -4.88 0.13 5.36
N PHE A 185 -4.42 -1.08 5.65
CA PHE A 185 -5.14 -1.96 6.57
C PHE A 185 -4.71 -1.65 7.99
N VAL A 186 -5.67 -1.33 8.85
CA VAL A 186 -5.45 -1.21 10.28
C VAL A 186 -5.90 -2.50 10.93
N ILE A 187 -4.98 -3.20 11.60
CA ILE A 187 -5.21 -4.51 12.18
C ILE A 187 -4.79 -4.52 13.64
N ARG A 188 -5.55 -5.25 14.45
CA ARG A 188 -5.22 -5.58 15.83
C ARG A 188 -4.86 -7.06 15.88
N VAL A 189 -3.69 -7.35 16.42
CA VAL A 189 -3.16 -8.70 16.54
C VAL A 189 -3.08 -9.04 18.02
N CYS A 190 -3.79 -10.09 18.41
CA CYS A 190 -3.81 -10.62 19.77
C CYS A 190 -3.16 -12.00 19.79
N GLU A 191 -2.36 -12.27 20.81
CA GLU A 191 -1.83 -13.62 21.02
C GLU A 191 -2.94 -14.52 21.56
N SER A 192 -3.19 -15.66 20.91
CA SER A 192 -4.21 -16.60 21.37
C SER A 192 -3.79 -17.19 22.71
N ILE A 193 -4.61 -17.00 23.75
CA ILE A 193 -4.43 -17.58 25.08
C ILE A 193 -4.48 -19.12 25.02
N LYS A 194 -5.09 -19.68 23.98
CA LYS A 194 -5.15 -21.13 23.73
C LYS A 194 -4.12 -21.47 22.66
N ASN A 195 -3.14 -22.31 22.98
CA ASN A 195 -2.10 -22.83 22.08
C ASN A 195 -2.64 -23.72 20.92
N GLU A 196 -3.92 -23.56 20.56
CA GLU A 196 -4.54 -24.27 19.45
C GLU A 196 -4.64 -23.32 18.25
N PRO A 197 -4.16 -23.73 17.07
CA PRO A 197 -4.33 -22.95 15.86
C PRO A 197 -5.82 -22.81 15.57
N ARG A 198 -6.33 -21.58 15.66
CA ARG A 198 -7.69 -21.23 15.24
C ARG A 198 -7.66 -20.92 13.75
N GLU A 199 -7.61 -21.96 12.92
CA GLU A 199 -7.81 -21.75 11.50
C GLU A 199 -9.27 -21.32 11.26
N PRO A 200 -9.51 -20.14 10.66
CA PRO A 200 -10.87 -19.68 10.35
C PRO A 200 -11.53 -20.63 9.35
N LEU A 201 -12.78 -21.04 9.57
CA LEU A 201 -13.41 -22.10 8.75
C LEU A 201 -13.69 -21.66 7.32
N PHE A 202 -13.94 -20.36 7.12
CA PHE A 202 -14.43 -19.85 5.84
C PHE A 202 -13.39 -19.14 4.99
N ALA A 203 -12.27 -18.68 5.56
CA ALA A 203 -11.23 -18.05 4.76
C ALA A 203 -9.90 -17.95 5.51
N PRO A 204 -8.80 -18.51 4.96
CA PRO A 204 -7.49 -18.41 5.58
C PRO A 204 -7.04 -16.95 5.72
N THR A 205 -6.10 -16.70 6.63
CA THR A 205 -5.45 -15.40 6.74
C THR A 205 -4.80 -15.02 5.40
N PRO A 206 -5.17 -13.89 4.78
CA PRO A 206 -4.68 -13.54 3.46
C PRO A 206 -3.18 -13.20 3.49
N LEU A 207 -2.49 -13.46 2.38
CA LEU A 207 -1.16 -12.89 2.16
C LEU A 207 -1.28 -11.35 2.08
N PRO A 208 -0.33 -10.59 2.66
CA PRO A 208 0.92 -11.04 3.26
C PRO A 208 0.83 -11.28 4.78
N LEU A 209 -0.34 -11.11 5.41
CA LEU A 209 -0.50 -11.21 6.86
C LEU A 209 -0.15 -12.60 7.41
N SER A 210 -0.45 -13.66 6.65
CA SER A 210 -0.06 -15.03 7.00
C SER A 210 1.45 -15.28 7.01
N LEU A 211 2.25 -14.42 6.35
CA LEU A 211 3.72 -14.47 6.43
C LEU A 211 4.27 -13.58 7.55
N LEU A 212 3.53 -12.54 7.93
CA LEU A 212 3.94 -11.55 8.92
C LEU A 212 3.64 -11.99 10.34
N PHE A 213 2.59 -12.79 10.53
CA PHE A 213 2.11 -13.22 11.83
C PHE A 213 1.96 -14.75 11.90
N PRO A 214 2.31 -15.38 13.04
CA PRO A 214 2.08 -16.81 13.24
C PRO A 214 0.60 -17.20 13.11
N SER A 215 0.34 -18.45 12.73
CA SER A 215 -1.02 -19.02 12.64
C SER A 215 -1.78 -19.08 13.96
N THR A 216 -1.10 -18.89 15.09
CA THR A 216 -1.68 -18.85 16.43
C THR A 216 -2.19 -17.45 16.83
N THR A 217 -2.04 -16.45 15.97
CA THR A 217 -2.46 -15.07 16.27
C THR A 217 -3.87 -14.78 15.77
N GLU A 218 -4.65 -14.08 16.59
CA GLU A 218 -5.98 -13.60 16.21
C GLU A 218 -5.85 -12.21 15.61
N ILE A 219 -6.29 -12.05 14.36
CA ILE A 219 -6.21 -10.78 13.61
C ILE A 219 -7.61 -10.20 13.45
N LYS A 220 -7.82 -9.01 13.98
CA LYS A 220 -9.05 -8.21 13.81
C LYS A 220 -8.76 -6.98 12.96
N TYR A 221 -9.56 -6.74 11.94
CA TYR A 221 -9.49 -5.57 11.07
C TYR A 221 -10.32 -4.43 11.64
N LEU A 222 -9.76 -3.24 11.64
CA LEU A 222 -10.52 -2.03 11.83
C LEU A 222 -11.07 -1.57 10.49
N LEU A 223 -12.34 -1.18 10.44
CA LEU A 223 -12.97 -0.72 9.21
C LEU A 223 -12.85 0.80 9.05
N PRO A 224 -12.79 1.30 7.81
CA PRO A 224 -12.83 2.74 7.57
C PRO A 224 -14.19 3.29 7.99
N LYS A 225 -14.23 4.58 8.34
CA LYS A 225 -15.48 5.26 8.72
C LYS A 225 -16.55 5.06 7.62
N GLN A 226 -17.75 4.64 8.00
CA GLN A 226 -18.80 4.15 7.10
C GLN A 226 -19.15 5.12 5.95
N GLU A 227 -18.99 6.43 6.16
CA GLU A 227 -19.16 7.48 5.15
C GLU A 227 -18.26 7.32 3.91
N PHE A 228 -17.17 6.55 4.02
CA PHE A 228 -16.20 6.26 2.96
C PHE A 228 -16.45 4.93 2.26
N LEU A 229 -17.31 4.06 2.80
CA LEU A 229 -17.75 2.81 2.17
C LEU A 229 -18.93 3.05 1.20
N ARG A 230 -18.90 4.17 0.45
CA ARG A 230 -19.94 4.53 -0.54
C ARG A 230 -19.97 3.58 -1.75
N SER A 231 -18.96 2.74 -1.90
CA SER A 231 -18.83 1.75 -2.97
C SER A 231 -18.48 0.39 -2.38
N THR A 232 -18.69 -0.67 -3.16
CA THR A 232 -18.23 -2.04 -2.84
C THR A 232 -16.70 -2.20 -2.93
N SER A 233 -15.95 -1.14 -3.24
CA SER A 233 -14.49 -1.17 -3.40
C SER A 233 -13.76 -0.47 -2.26
N TRP A 234 -12.57 -0.98 -1.93
CA TRP A 234 -11.70 -0.40 -0.91
C TRP A 234 -11.28 1.04 -1.27
N PRO A 235 -11.29 2.00 -0.33
CA PRO A 235 -10.94 3.38 -0.62
C PRO A 235 -9.51 3.55 -1.14
N ARG A 236 -9.33 4.54 -2.01
CA ARG A 236 -8.04 4.88 -2.64
C ARG A 236 -7.83 6.38 -2.64
N GLU A 237 -6.62 6.79 -2.28
CA GLU A 237 -6.14 8.16 -2.40
C GLU A 237 -5.49 8.41 -3.75
N VAL A 238 -5.55 9.66 -4.20
CA VAL A 238 -5.04 10.07 -5.51
C VAL A 238 -4.06 11.22 -5.35
N VAL A 239 -2.89 11.08 -5.96
CA VAL A 239 -1.88 12.13 -6.05
C VAL A 239 -1.66 12.49 -7.52
N LYS A 240 -1.69 13.79 -7.80
CA LYS A 240 -1.40 14.37 -9.09
C LYS A 240 0.11 14.63 -9.20
N VAL A 241 0.77 13.93 -10.11
CA VAL A 241 2.22 14.02 -10.32
C VAL A 241 2.49 14.65 -11.68
N PRO A 242 3.38 15.65 -11.79
CA PRO A 242 3.73 16.21 -13.09
C PRO A 242 4.55 15.22 -13.92
N ILE A 243 4.33 15.24 -15.23
CA ILE A 243 5.08 14.46 -16.22
C ILE A 243 5.66 15.35 -17.30
N GLY A 244 6.78 14.92 -17.89
CA GLY A 244 7.38 15.61 -19.02
C GLY A 244 6.46 15.59 -20.24
N GLN A 245 6.34 16.74 -20.92
CA GLN A 245 5.62 16.83 -22.19
C GLN A 245 6.58 16.55 -23.34
N LEU A 246 6.28 15.52 -24.14
CA LEU A 246 7.12 15.11 -25.27
C LEU A 246 7.16 16.16 -26.39
N SER A 247 6.18 17.07 -26.46
CA SER A 247 6.17 18.21 -27.38
C SER A 247 7.36 19.15 -27.15
N HIS A 248 7.83 19.28 -25.91
CA HIS A 248 8.96 20.15 -25.58
C HIS A 248 10.31 19.48 -25.79
N LEU A 249 10.35 18.16 -26.01
CA LEU A 249 11.60 17.40 -26.07
C LEU A 249 12.54 17.91 -27.15
N LYS A 250 12.03 18.11 -28.39
CA LYS A 250 12.84 18.64 -29.50
C LYS A 250 13.36 20.06 -29.20
N PHE A 251 12.53 20.89 -28.58
CA PHE A 251 12.93 22.26 -28.24
C PHE A 251 14.05 22.27 -27.20
N VAL A 252 13.90 21.48 -26.13
CA VAL A 252 14.90 21.36 -25.07
C VAL A 252 16.21 20.80 -25.63
N GLU A 253 16.16 19.75 -26.44
CA GLU A 253 17.34 19.12 -27.04
C GLU A 253 18.17 20.11 -27.86
N TRP A 254 17.54 20.86 -28.77
CA TRP A 254 18.22 21.86 -29.59
C TRP A 254 18.86 22.98 -28.76
N TRP A 255 18.14 23.50 -27.78
CA TRP A 255 18.67 24.56 -26.91
C TRP A 255 19.81 24.07 -26.03
N THR A 256 19.72 22.86 -25.49
CA THR A 256 20.80 22.27 -24.70
C THR A 256 22.08 22.14 -25.53
N ILE A 257 21.98 21.70 -26.80
CA ILE A 257 23.13 21.62 -27.71
C ILE A 257 23.73 23.00 -27.95
N ILE A 258 22.91 24.00 -28.29
CA ILE A 258 23.38 25.36 -28.58
C ILE A 258 24.09 25.97 -27.36
N VAL A 259 23.48 25.87 -26.18
CA VAL A 259 24.04 26.43 -24.95
C VAL A 259 25.33 25.72 -24.56
N ALA A 260 25.40 24.40 -24.69
CA ALA A 260 26.62 23.64 -24.43
C ALA A 260 27.76 24.04 -25.37
N LEU A 261 27.49 24.15 -26.68
CA LEU A 261 28.48 24.58 -27.66
C LEU A 261 28.95 26.03 -27.42
N ALA A 262 28.04 26.95 -27.11
CA ALA A 262 28.38 28.32 -26.76
C ALA A 262 29.26 28.38 -25.50
N GLY A 263 28.94 27.58 -24.49
CA GLY A 263 29.75 27.43 -23.27
C GLY A 263 31.15 26.89 -23.57
N CYS A 264 31.25 25.83 -24.38
CA CYS A 264 32.53 25.28 -24.82
C CYS A 264 33.36 26.31 -25.60
N ALA A 265 32.74 27.00 -26.56
CA ALA A 265 33.41 28.04 -27.35
C ALA A 265 33.91 29.20 -26.47
N TRP A 266 33.11 29.60 -25.48
CA TRP A 266 33.50 30.62 -24.50
C TRP A 266 34.72 30.19 -23.68
N VAL A 267 34.72 28.97 -23.15
CA VAL A 267 35.86 28.45 -22.38
C VAL A 267 37.12 28.37 -23.25
N ILE A 268 37.01 27.88 -24.49
CA ILE A 268 38.12 27.83 -25.44
C ILE A 268 38.66 29.24 -25.72
N TRP A 269 37.78 30.21 -25.95
CA TRP A 269 38.16 31.59 -26.23
C TRP A 269 38.92 32.21 -25.05
N ILE A 270 38.45 32.02 -23.82
CA ILE A 270 39.14 32.49 -22.61
C ILE A 270 40.51 31.82 -22.44
N ALA A 271 40.60 30.51 -22.67
CA ALA A 271 41.86 29.78 -22.60
C ALA A 271 42.88 30.31 -23.63
N LEU A 272 42.47 30.50 -24.88
CA LEU A 272 43.32 31.06 -25.94
C LEU A 272 43.77 32.49 -25.61
N LYS A 273 42.86 33.33 -25.10
CA LYS A 273 43.19 34.69 -24.66
C LYS A 273 44.26 34.67 -23.56
N LYS A 274 44.13 33.79 -22.56
CA LYS A 274 45.13 33.65 -21.49
C LYS A 274 46.48 33.14 -22.00
N VAL A 275 46.51 32.15 -22.89
CA VAL A 275 47.75 31.64 -23.51
C VAL A 275 48.45 32.71 -24.33
N SER A 276 47.68 33.49 -25.11
CA SER A 276 48.25 34.60 -25.90
C SER A 276 48.86 35.69 -25.01
N GLN A 277 48.22 36.02 -23.88
CA GLN A 277 48.74 36.97 -22.89
C GLN A 277 50.01 36.46 -22.21
N TRP A 278 50.08 35.16 -21.89
CA TRP A 278 51.29 34.54 -21.33
C TRP A 278 52.47 34.55 -22.31
N ARG A 279 52.23 34.22 -23.59
CA ARG A 279 53.26 34.30 -24.65
C ARG A 279 53.77 35.73 -24.83
N TYR A 280 52.87 36.71 -24.86
CA TYR A 280 53.25 38.13 -24.99
C TYR A 280 54.10 38.64 -23.81
N LYS A 281 53.83 38.16 -22.59
CA LYS A 281 54.63 38.53 -21.41
C LYS A 281 56.01 37.85 -21.40
N GLY A 282 56.09 36.59 -21.82
CA GLY A 282 57.37 35.86 -21.90
C GLY A 282 58.31 36.29 -23.02
N ASP A 283 57.83 36.94 -24.09
CA ASP A 283 58.67 37.56 -25.12
C ASP A 283 59.22 38.92 -24.67
N ASN A 284 58.49 39.67 -23.85
CA ASN A 284 58.96 40.96 -23.30
C ASN A 284 60.00 40.78 -22.18
N ASP A 285 60.06 39.62 -21.53
CA ASP A 285 61.09 39.29 -20.53
C ASP A 285 62.41 38.77 -21.19
N LYS A 286 62.51 38.77 -22.53
CA LYS A 286 63.69 38.32 -23.29
C LYS A 286 64.47 39.43 -24.00
N ILE A 287 64.18 40.70 -23.71
CA ILE A 287 64.96 41.84 -24.20
C ILE A 287 65.73 42.41 -23.01
N ASP A 288 66.91 41.83 -22.77
CA ASP A 288 68.08 42.43 -22.12
C ASP A 288 69.29 42.22 -23.05
#